data_AF-A0A935HI88-F1
#
_entry.id   AF-A0A935HI88-F1
#
_cell.length_a   1.000
_cell.length_b   1.000
_cell.length_c   1.000
_cell.angle_alpha   90.00
_cell.angle_beta   90.00
_cell.angle_gamma   90.00
#
_symmetry.space_group_name_H-M   'P 1'
#
loop_
_entity.id
_entity.type
_entity.pdbx_description
1 polymer ?
#
loop_
_entity_poly.entity_id
_entity_poly.type
_entity_poly.pdbx_seq_one_letter_code
_entity_poly.pdbx_strand_id
1 'polypeptide(L)'
;MASPQAFAELARALHHARYREALALVDALIAAMPASASLQRQRVQCLDAIMREDADALAVSVRVPELIRVDATLFSFDQQRDCNAPAADLRSLGFMPLLDAASPSFSALSLSPVLIRFFGDGTGDSVVVGFSAVQLQRPVRLLACVSVFDDDHFVLTHRDAELPIASNAGVTVCTLAQGASLTELVTRHAGRCAMRLRGSIGLALRPVRSLADCDTVWHAIAGN
;
A
#
# COMPACT_ATOMS: atom_id res chain seq x y z
N MET A 1 31.80 1.06 35.16
CA MET A 1 31.55 2.33 34.44
C MET A 1 31.11 1.99 33.03
N ALA A 2 30.00 2.54 32.53
CA ALA A 2 29.54 2.27 31.16
C ALA A 2 30.54 2.84 30.14
N SER A 3 30.79 2.11 29.04
CA SER A 3 31.72 2.56 28.01
C SER A 3 31.10 3.67 27.16
N PRO A 4 31.87 4.68 26.72
CA PRO A 4 31.41 5.70 25.77
C PRO A 4 30.82 5.11 24.48
N GLN A 5 31.28 3.92 24.10
CA GLN A 5 30.80 3.17 22.95
C GLN A 5 29.33 2.73 23.10
N ALA A 6 28.91 2.28 24.29
CA ALA A 6 27.53 1.83 24.53
C ALA A 6 26.51 2.98 24.37
N PHE A 7 26.90 4.20 24.74
CA PHE A 7 26.06 5.39 24.50
C PHE A 7 25.98 5.77 23.01
N ALA A 8 27.07 5.60 22.25
CA ALA A 8 27.07 5.85 20.81
C ALA A 8 26.19 4.84 20.05
N GLU A 9 26.22 3.58 20.45
CA GLU A 9 25.36 2.51 19.91
C GLU A 9 23.89 2.78 20.21
N LEU A 10 23.55 3.21 21.44
CA LEU A 10 22.20 3.61 21.80
C LEU A 10 21.70 4.79 20.95
N ALA A 11 22.51 5.85 20.81
CA ALA A 11 22.16 7.01 20.00
C ALA A 11 21.88 6.62 18.53
N ARG A 12 22.70 5.72 17.98
CA ARG A 12 22.50 5.20 16.61
C ARG A 12 21.23 4.36 16.51
N ALA A 13 20.93 3.50 17.48
CA ALA A 13 19.72 2.70 17.50
C ALA A 13 18.46 3.58 17.56
N LEU A 14 18.44 4.62 18.41
CA LEU A 14 17.35 5.59 18.48
C LEU A 14 17.20 6.41 17.19
N HIS A 15 18.32 6.83 16.59
CA HIS A 15 18.29 7.59 15.33
C HIS A 15 17.68 6.81 14.17
N HIS A 16 17.97 5.50 14.09
CA HIS A 16 17.41 4.62 13.07
C HIS A 16 16.08 3.95 13.47
N ALA A 17 15.40 4.44 14.51
CA ALA A 17 14.12 3.91 14.99
C ALA A 17 14.14 2.40 15.31
N ARG A 18 15.30 1.84 15.70
CA ARG A 18 15.44 0.42 16.07
C ARG A 18 15.09 0.23 17.55
N TYR A 19 13.82 0.46 17.92
CA TYR A 19 13.41 0.61 19.32
C TYR A 19 13.62 -0.65 20.18
N ARG A 20 13.50 -1.85 19.61
CA ARG A 20 13.78 -3.12 20.32
C ARG A 20 15.27 -3.28 20.66
N GLU A 21 16.16 -2.94 19.73
CA GLU A 21 17.61 -2.92 19.95
C GLU A 21 18.00 -1.81 20.94
N ALA A 22 17.40 -0.63 20.81
CA ALA A 22 17.60 0.48 21.73
C ALA A 22 17.15 0.13 23.16
N LEU A 23 16.03 -0.58 23.34
CA LEU A 23 15.56 -1.03 24.66
C LEU A 23 16.58 -1.94 25.35
N ALA A 24 17.13 -2.92 24.63
CA ALA A 24 18.15 -3.82 25.17
C ALA A 24 19.42 -3.07 25.60
N LEU A 25 19.85 -2.07 24.81
CA LEU A 25 21.00 -1.22 25.14
C LEU A 25 20.72 -0.32 26.36
N VAL A 26 19.50 0.23 26.48
CA VAL A 26 19.09 1.03 27.65
C VAL A 26 19.05 0.16 28.91
N ASP A 27 18.49 -1.04 28.87
CA ASP A 27 18.43 -1.94 30.02
C ASP A 27 19.84 -2.33 30.52
N ALA A 28 20.77 -2.59 29.60
CA ALA A 28 22.18 -2.85 29.93
C ALA A 28 22.86 -1.64 30.60
N LEU A 29 22.56 -0.42 30.11
CA LEU A 29 23.08 0.82 30.69
C LEU A 29 22.47 1.13 32.06
N ILE A 30 21.19 0.81 32.28
CA ILE A 30 20.51 0.97 33.57
C ILE A 30 21.12 0.01 34.60
N ALA A 31 21.42 -1.24 34.24
CA ALA A 31 22.08 -2.17 35.13
C ALA A 31 23.45 -1.64 35.63
N ALA A 32 24.18 -0.92 34.77
CA ALA A 32 25.44 -0.27 35.13
C ALA A 32 25.27 1.06 35.88
N MET A 33 24.15 1.77 35.68
CA MET A 33 23.88 3.11 36.23
C MET A 33 22.40 3.26 36.65
N PRO A 34 21.97 2.58 37.73
CA PRO A 34 20.55 2.46 38.08
C PRO A 34 19.90 3.79 38.50
N ALA A 35 20.70 4.75 38.99
CA ALA A 35 20.21 6.06 39.44
C ALA A 35 19.98 7.08 38.30
N SER A 36 20.23 6.71 37.03
CA SER A 36 20.08 7.65 35.91
C SER A 36 18.62 7.83 35.49
N ALA A 37 18.01 8.93 35.91
CA ALA A 37 16.66 9.31 35.49
C ALA A 37 16.53 9.53 33.96
N SER A 38 17.63 9.82 33.26
CA SER A 38 17.63 9.95 31.80
C SER A 38 17.43 8.61 31.10
N LEU A 39 18.13 7.56 31.57
CA LEU A 39 18.00 6.21 31.00
C LEU A 39 16.62 5.62 31.28
N GLN A 40 16.07 5.86 32.49
CA GLN A 40 14.71 5.46 32.84
C GLN A 40 13.66 6.11 31.90
N ARG A 41 13.82 7.40 31.57
CA ARG A 41 12.97 8.07 30.58
C ARG A 41 13.10 7.48 29.18
N GLN A 42 14.33 7.21 28.74
CA GLN A 42 14.57 6.59 27.41
C GLN A 42 13.99 5.17 27.33
N ARG A 43 14.02 4.41 28.43
CA ARG A 43 13.39 3.08 28.53
C ARG A 43 11.89 3.15 28.29
N VAL A 44 11.21 4.08 28.98
CA VAL A 44 9.76 4.30 28.81
C VAL A 44 9.44 4.72 27.38
N GLN A 45 10.24 5.62 26.78
CA GLN A 45 10.06 6.04 25.40
C GLN A 45 10.19 4.88 24.39
N CYS A 46 11.17 3.99 24.59
CA CYS A 46 11.31 2.80 23.74
C CYS A 46 10.12 1.84 23.90
N LEU A 47 9.64 1.63 25.13
CA LEU A 47 8.48 0.78 25.40
C LEU A 47 7.20 1.35 24.77
N ASP A 48 6.96 2.65 24.92
CA ASP A 48 5.81 3.33 24.31
C ASP A 48 5.86 3.26 22.77
N ALA A 49 7.05 3.39 22.17
CA ALA A 49 7.24 3.26 20.73
C ALA A 49 6.96 1.83 20.24
N ILE A 50 7.46 0.81 20.94
CA ILE A 50 7.18 -0.60 20.62
C ILE A 50 5.69 -0.92 20.76
N MET A 51 5.05 -0.46 21.84
CA MET A 51 3.61 -0.65 22.03
C MET A 51 2.78 0.01 20.92
N ARG A 52 3.21 1.16 20.41
CA ARG A 52 2.57 1.80 19.24
C ARG A 52 2.79 1.01 17.97
N GLU A 53 4.02 0.56 17.69
CA GLU A 53 4.30 -0.31 16.54
C GLU A 53 3.48 -1.60 16.58
N ASP A 54 3.37 -2.23 17.75
CA ASP A 54 2.61 -3.46 17.93
C ASP A 54 1.10 -3.21 17.84
N ALA A 55 0.60 -2.07 18.36
CA ALA A 55 -0.80 -1.67 18.20
C ALA A 55 -1.15 -1.35 16.75
N ASP A 56 -0.25 -0.68 16.01
CA ASP A 56 -0.41 -0.41 14.59
C ASP A 56 -0.37 -1.72 13.78
N ALA A 57 0.54 -2.64 14.09
CA ALA A 57 0.59 -3.96 13.47
C ALA A 57 -0.67 -4.80 13.76
N LEU A 58 -1.21 -4.73 14.98
CA LEU A 58 -2.45 -5.42 15.35
C LEU A 58 -3.67 -4.76 14.69
N ALA A 59 -3.68 -3.43 14.55
CA ALA A 59 -4.72 -2.67 13.85
C ALA A 59 -4.69 -2.90 12.33
N VAL A 60 -3.56 -3.29 11.75
CA VAL A 60 -3.45 -3.77 10.37
C VAL A 60 -4.00 -5.20 10.24
N SER A 61 -3.88 -6.03 11.29
CA SER A 61 -4.27 -7.45 11.29
C SER A 61 -5.79 -7.72 11.45
N VAL A 62 -6.58 -6.76 11.94
CA VAL A 62 -8.02 -6.94 12.28
C VAL A 62 -8.98 -6.27 11.27
N ARG A 63 -8.51 -5.72 10.16
CA ARG A 63 -9.40 -4.97 9.25
C ARG A 63 -10.28 -5.90 8.42
N VAL A 64 -11.59 -5.76 8.62
CA VAL A 64 -12.67 -6.37 7.84
C VAL A 64 -12.48 -5.99 6.36
N PRO A 65 -12.75 -6.89 5.40
CA PRO A 65 -12.62 -6.58 3.98
C PRO A 65 -13.38 -5.30 3.64
N GLU A 66 -12.68 -4.35 3.05
CA GLU A 66 -13.26 -3.06 2.67
C GLU A 66 -14.03 -3.20 1.35
N LEU A 67 -13.62 -4.11 0.46
CA LEU A 67 -14.30 -4.28 -0.82
C LEU A 67 -15.52 -5.18 -0.73
N ILE A 68 -16.65 -4.64 -1.18
CA ILE A 68 -17.88 -5.38 -1.42
C ILE A 68 -18.08 -5.50 -2.92
N ARG A 69 -18.34 -6.72 -3.41
CA ARG A 69 -18.73 -6.93 -4.81
C ARG A 69 -20.08 -6.26 -5.08
N VAL A 70 -20.15 -5.48 -6.15
CA VAL A 70 -21.34 -4.70 -6.50
C VAL A 70 -21.69 -4.84 -7.97
N ASP A 71 -22.94 -4.52 -8.31
CA ASP A 71 -23.36 -4.28 -9.68
C ASP A 71 -23.07 -2.81 -10.04
N ALA A 72 -22.23 -2.58 -11.06
CA ALA A 72 -21.87 -1.23 -11.50
C ALA A 72 -23.06 -0.40 -11.99
N THR A 73 -24.18 -1.03 -12.38
CA THR A 73 -25.39 -0.32 -12.80
C THR A 73 -26.05 0.48 -11.67
N LEU A 74 -25.69 0.19 -10.41
CA LEU A 74 -26.15 0.90 -9.22
C LEU A 74 -25.44 2.25 -9.00
N PHE A 75 -24.41 2.56 -9.79
CA PHE A 75 -23.61 3.78 -9.64
C PHE A 75 -24.00 4.85 -10.64
N SER A 76 -23.58 6.09 -10.39
CA SER A 76 -23.88 7.22 -11.28
C SER A 76 -23.35 7.00 -12.70
N PHE A 77 -24.01 7.62 -13.68
CA PHE A 77 -23.59 7.55 -15.08
C PHE A 77 -22.13 8.01 -15.27
N ASP A 78 -21.71 9.06 -14.56
CA ASP A 78 -20.33 9.56 -14.66
C ASP A 78 -19.31 8.54 -14.15
N GLN A 79 -19.58 7.86 -13.02
CA GLN A 79 -18.70 6.81 -12.51
C GLN A 79 -18.63 5.63 -13.48
N GLN A 80 -19.78 5.20 -14.02
CA GLN A 80 -19.81 4.13 -15.00
C GLN A 80 -19.03 4.51 -16.26
N ARG A 81 -19.23 5.73 -16.81
CA ARG A 81 -18.52 6.22 -17.99
C ARG A 81 -17.01 6.22 -17.74
N ASP A 82 -16.57 6.77 -16.62
CA ASP A 82 -15.15 6.93 -16.32
C ASP A 82 -14.46 5.57 -16.10
N CYS A 83 -15.08 4.64 -15.36
CA CYS A 83 -14.55 3.29 -15.15
C CYS A 83 -14.68 2.39 -16.40
N ASN A 84 -15.57 2.70 -17.34
CA ASN A 84 -15.67 2.02 -18.64
C ASN A 84 -14.69 2.58 -19.69
N ALA A 85 -14.25 3.83 -19.56
CA ALA A 85 -13.41 4.51 -20.54
C ALA A 85 -12.16 3.70 -20.97
N PRO A 86 -11.40 3.05 -20.07
CA PRO A 86 -10.22 2.28 -20.47
C PRO A 86 -10.52 0.88 -20.99
N ALA A 87 -11.78 0.41 -20.97
CA ALA A 87 -12.08 -1.02 -21.13
C ALA A 87 -11.75 -1.59 -22.52
N ALA A 88 -11.94 -0.82 -23.59
CA ALA A 88 -11.64 -1.28 -24.95
C ALA A 88 -10.13 -1.45 -25.16
N ASP A 89 -9.36 -0.45 -24.74
CA ASP A 89 -7.89 -0.46 -24.83
C ASP A 89 -7.30 -1.55 -23.94
N LEU A 90 -7.80 -1.71 -22.71
CA LEU A 90 -7.38 -2.79 -21.81
C LEU A 90 -7.62 -4.17 -22.42
N ARG A 91 -8.76 -4.38 -23.08
CA ARG A 91 -9.02 -5.63 -23.81
C ARG A 91 -8.00 -5.88 -24.93
N SER A 92 -7.60 -4.84 -25.66
CA SER A 92 -6.55 -4.96 -26.69
C SER A 92 -5.17 -5.30 -26.11
N LEU A 93 -4.93 -4.95 -24.84
CA LEU A 93 -3.72 -5.26 -24.08
C LEU A 93 -3.81 -6.61 -23.32
N GLY A 94 -4.90 -7.37 -23.50
CA GLY A 94 -5.10 -8.66 -22.83
C GLY A 94 -5.78 -8.61 -21.46
N PHE A 95 -6.21 -7.42 -21.00
CA PHE A 95 -6.88 -7.26 -19.72
C PHE A 95 -8.40 -7.38 -19.85
N MET A 96 -9.00 -8.30 -19.10
CA MET A 96 -10.44 -8.56 -19.07
C MET A 96 -11.08 -8.09 -17.75
N PRO A 97 -12.36 -7.67 -17.75
CA PRO A 97 -13.06 -7.34 -16.50
C PRO A 97 -13.03 -8.52 -15.52
N LEU A 98 -12.57 -8.24 -14.30
CA LEU A 98 -12.42 -9.22 -13.22
C LEU A 98 -13.51 -9.05 -12.17
N LEU A 99 -13.70 -7.81 -11.70
CA LEU A 99 -14.54 -7.50 -10.56
C LEU A 99 -14.98 -6.03 -10.57
N ASP A 100 -16.25 -5.80 -10.24
CA ASP A 100 -16.76 -4.51 -9.79
C ASP A 100 -16.96 -4.55 -8.28
N ALA A 101 -16.40 -3.56 -7.60
CA ALA A 101 -16.41 -3.46 -6.14
C ALA A 101 -16.69 -2.03 -5.68
N ALA A 102 -17.07 -1.90 -4.41
CA ALA A 102 -17.14 -0.62 -3.70
C ALA A 102 -16.43 -0.74 -2.34
N SER A 103 -15.86 0.38 -1.90
CA SER A 103 -15.28 0.54 -0.57
C SER A 103 -16.18 1.42 0.32
N PRO A 104 -16.68 0.91 1.46
CA PRO A 104 -17.38 1.70 2.47
C PRO A 104 -16.49 2.79 3.09
N SER A 105 -15.18 2.56 3.28
CA SER A 105 -14.30 3.57 3.89
C SER A 105 -14.10 4.79 2.99
N PHE A 106 -14.03 4.62 1.67
CA PHE A 106 -14.02 5.75 0.73
C PHE A 106 -15.37 6.48 0.70
N SER A 107 -16.46 5.74 0.90
CA SER A 107 -17.82 6.31 1.03
C SER A 107 -17.98 7.15 2.32
N ALA A 108 -17.11 6.99 3.31
CA ALA A 108 -17.09 7.86 4.50
C ALA A 108 -16.41 9.22 4.21
N LEU A 109 -15.48 9.26 3.24
CA LEU A 109 -14.78 10.48 2.79
C LEU A 109 -15.55 11.25 1.70
N SER A 110 -16.42 10.55 0.95
CA SER A 110 -17.37 11.14 0.01
C SER A 110 -18.77 10.56 0.25
N LEU A 111 -19.78 11.38 0.52
CA LEU A 111 -21.18 10.94 0.82
C LEU A 111 -21.83 10.01 -0.24
N SER A 112 -21.16 9.70 -1.35
CA SER A 112 -21.61 8.79 -2.41
C SER A 112 -20.68 7.57 -2.53
N PRO A 113 -21.22 6.37 -2.78
CA PRO A 113 -20.43 5.16 -2.94
C PRO A 113 -19.50 5.24 -4.16
N VAL A 114 -18.29 4.70 -4.03
CA VAL A 114 -17.25 4.73 -5.08
C VAL A 114 -17.24 3.42 -5.85
N LEU A 115 -17.38 3.51 -7.18
CA LEU A 115 -17.20 2.36 -8.07
C LEU A 115 -15.71 2.12 -8.32
N ILE A 116 -15.26 0.92 -8.00
CA ILE A 116 -13.91 0.43 -8.26
C ILE A 116 -14.03 -0.76 -9.22
N ARG A 117 -13.28 -0.71 -10.32
CA ARG A 117 -13.27 -1.77 -11.33
C ARG A 117 -11.88 -2.35 -11.49
N PHE A 118 -11.82 -3.67 -11.46
CA PHE A 118 -10.60 -4.46 -11.66
C PHE A 118 -10.63 -5.14 -13.03
N PHE A 119 -9.50 -5.09 -13.72
CA PHE A 119 -9.24 -5.84 -14.94
C PHE A 119 -7.99 -6.70 -14.75
N GLY A 120 -8.01 -7.97 -15.16
CA GLY A 120 -6.87 -8.89 -15.04
C GLY A 120 -6.32 -9.31 -16.40
N ASP A 121 -5.00 -9.52 -16.48
CA ASP A 121 -4.25 -9.91 -17.70
C ASP A 121 -4.39 -11.38 -18.14
N GLY A 122 -5.30 -12.14 -17.51
CA GLY A 122 -5.55 -13.55 -17.80
C GLY A 122 -4.62 -14.52 -17.06
N THR A 123 -3.40 -14.12 -16.68
CA THR A 123 -2.55 -14.91 -15.76
C THR A 123 -2.90 -14.59 -14.30
N GLY A 124 -3.37 -13.38 -14.04
CA GLY A 124 -3.62 -12.82 -12.72
C GLY A 124 -2.39 -12.15 -12.13
N ASP A 125 -1.27 -12.09 -12.84
CA ASP A 125 -0.01 -11.56 -12.33
C ASP A 125 -0.08 -10.03 -12.19
N SER A 126 -0.78 -9.38 -13.12
CA SER A 126 -1.07 -7.96 -13.08
C SER A 126 -2.56 -7.69 -13.16
N VAL A 127 -3.01 -6.69 -12.38
CA VAL A 127 -4.35 -6.13 -12.47
C VAL A 127 -4.29 -4.63 -12.75
N VAL A 128 -5.22 -4.15 -13.56
CA VAL A 128 -5.50 -2.72 -13.70
C VAL A 128 -6.71 -2.37 -12.87
N VAL A 129 -6.55 -1.38 -12.00
CA VAL A 129 -7.59 -0.83 -11.13
C VAL A 129 -7.98 0.54 -11.66
N GLY A 130 -9.26 0.72 -11.95
CA GLY A 130 -9.87 2.01 -12.25
C GLY A 130 -10.89 2.39 -11.19
N PHE A 131 -10.85 3.62 -10.70
CA PHE A 131 -11.95 4.17 -9.93
C PHE A 131 -12.26 5.60 -10.36
N SER A 132 -13.51 6.00 -10.14
CA SER A 132 -13.96 7.39 -10.25
C SER A 132 -14.83 7.75 -9.05
N ALA A 133 -14.51 8.88 -8.42
CA ALA A 133 -15.22 9.42 -7.27
C ALA A 133 -15.39 10.94 -7.42
N VAL A 134 -16.26 11.52 -6.60
CA VAL A 134 -16.39 12.98 -6.46
C VAL A 134 -16.06 13.35 -5.03
N GLN A 135 -14.97 14.07 -4.83
CA GLN A 135 -14.53 14.55 -3.53
C GLN A 135 -14.58 16.08 -3.52
N LEU A 136 -15.35 16.67 -2.61
CA LEU A 136 -15.46 18.15 -2.46
C LEU A 136 -15.73 18.88 -3.79
N GLN A 137 -16.67 18.39 -4.60
CA GLN A 137 -17.02 18.93 -5.94
C GLN A 137 -15.92 18.80 -7.00
N ARG A 138 -14.86 18.02 -6.75
CA ARG A 138 -13.81 17.70 -7.72
C ARG A 138 -13.85 16.22 -8.11
N PRO A 139 -13.76 15.89 -9.41
CA PRO A 139 -13.65 14.51 -9.84
C PRO A 139 -12.27 13.98 -9.45
N VAL A 140 -12.24 12.87 -8.72
CA VAL A 140 -11.02 12.14 -8.38
C VAL A 140 -11.03 10.84 -9.18
N ARG A 141 -9.95 10.59 -9.91
CA ARG A 141 -9.79 9.41 -10.74
C ARG A 141 -8.45 8.75 -10.46
N LEU A 142 -8.39 7.45 -10.67
CA LEU A 142 -7.13 6.71 -10.72
C LEU A 142 -7.22 5.69 -11.81
N LEU A 143 -6.08 5.53 -12.48
CA LEU A 143 -5.82 4.33 -13.25
C LEU A 143 -4.44 3.81 -12.88
N ALA A 144 -4.41 2.65 -12.24
CA ALA A 144 -3.20 2.03 -11.73
C ALA A 144 -3.09 0.59 -12.24
N CYS A 145 -1.88 0.19 -12.64
CA CYS A 145 -1.50 -1.20 -12.80
C CYS A 145 -0.78 -1.65 -11.55
N VAL A 146 -1.20 -2.79 -11.00
CA VAL A 146 -0.72 -3.34 -9.74
C VAL A 146 -0.37 -4.81 -9.89
N SER A 147 0.76 -5.20 -9.31
CA SER A 147 1.19 -6.59 -9.17
C SER A 147 1.60 -6.85 -7.74
N VAL A 148 1.27 -8.04 -7.25
CA VAL A 148 1.57 -8.49 -5.89
C VAL A 148 2.63 -9.58 -5.95
N PHE A 149 3.57 -9.56 -5.02
CA PHE A 149 4.63 -10.55 -4.93
C PHE A 149 4.41 -11.47 -3.73
N ASP A 150 4.98 -12.66 -3.76
CA ASP A 150 4.82 -13.66 -2.69
C ASP A 150 5.43 -13.22 -1.34
N ASP A 151 6.26 -12.17 -1.34
CA ASP A 151 6.82 -11.54 -0.14
C ASP A 151 5.98 -10.34 0.36
N ASP A 152 4.71 -10.27 -0.04
CA ASP A 152 3.76 -9.19 0.27
C ASP A 152 4.20 -7.80 -0.20
N HIS A 153 5.15 -7.75 -1.13
CA HIS A 153 5.51 -6.49 -1.78
C HIS A 153 4.59 -6.19 -2.96
N PHE A 154 4.34 -4.91 -3.19
CA PHE A 154 3.52 -4.42 -4.29
C PHE A 154 4.35 -3.57 -5.23
N VAL A 155 4.14 -3.77 -6.53
CA VAL A 155 4.52 -2.77 -7.53
C VAL A 155 3.23 -2.07 -7.95
N LEU A 156 3.22 -0.75 -7.87
CA LEU A 156 2.11 0.09 -8.28
C LEU A 156 2.62 1.10 -9.29
N THR A 157 2.07 1.06 -10.50
CA THR A 157 2.33 2.09 -11.51
C THR A 157 1.02 2.78 -11.82
N HIS A 158 0.98 4.10 -11.72
CA HIS A 158 -0.27 4.83 -11.89
C HIS A 158 -0.08 6.08 -12.74
N ARG A 159 -1.17 6.47 -13.39
CA ARG A 159 -1.36 7.80 -13.97
C ARG A 159 -2.57 8.45 -13.30
N ASP A 160 -2.63 9.77 -13.37
CA ASP A 160 -3.81 10.56 -13.02
C ASP A 160 -4.20 10.59 -11.52
N ALA A 161 -3.36 10.13 -10.58
CA ALA A 161 -3.75 10.09 -9.17
C ALA A 161 -3.60 11.45 -8.48
N GLU A 162 -4.73 12.01 -8.02
CA GLU A 162 -4.77 13.02 -6.95
C GLU A 162 -4.83 12.39 -5.54
N LEU A 163 -4.95 11.06 -5.45
CA LEU A 163 -4.97 10.37 -4.17
C LEU A 163 -3.55 10.22 -3.58
N PRO A 164 -3.41 10.38 -2.25
CA PRO A 164 -2.21 9.97 -1.55
C PRO A 164 -2.12 8.44 -1.58
N ILE A 165 -1.36 7.89 -2.53
CA ILE A 165 -1.00 6.47 -2.53
C ILE A 165 0.01 6.28 -1.40
N ALA A 166 -0.25 5.34 -0.48
CA ALA A 166 0.72 5.05 0.57
C ALA A 166 2.01 4.51 -0.03
N SER A 167 3.07 5.31 0.11
CA SER A 167 4.43 4.86 -0.11
C SER A 167 4.99 4.36 1.22
N ASN A 168 4.78 3.08 1.53
CA ASN A 168 5.46 2.41 2.65
C ASN A 168 6.56 1.47 2.12
N ALA A 169 7.34 0.85 3.02
CA ALA A 169 8.49 0.02 2.64
C ALA A 169 8.12 -1.19 1.74
N GLY A 170 6.86 -1.64 1.75
CA GLY A 170 6.35 -2.75 0.96
C GLY A 170 5.73 -2.36 -0.38
N VAL A 171 5.74 -1.07 -0.77
CA VAL A 171 5.12 -0.62 -2.02
C VAL A 171 6.13 0.16 -2.86
N THR A 172 6.42 -0.33 -4.06
CA THR A 172 7.15 0.42 -5.09
C THR A 172 6.18 1.18 -5.96
N VAL A 173 6.13 2.50 -5.77
CA VAL A 173 5.28 3.41 -6.55
C VAL A 173 6.03 3.97 -7.76
N CYS A 174 5.41 3.94 -8.93
CA CYS A 174 5.89 4.56 -10.15
C CYS A 174 4.79 5.46 -10.73
N THR A 175 4.97 6.77 -10.62
CA THR A 175 4.04 7.76 -11.17
C THR A 175 4.41 8.11 -12.61
N LEU A 176 3.41 8.11 -13.49
CA LEU A 176 3.54 8.60 -14.86
C LEU A 176 2.98 10.02 -15.01
N ALA A 177 3.40 10.71 -16.06
CA ALA A 177 2.86 12.02 -16.41
C ALA A 177 1.35 11.93 -16.71
N GLN A 178 0.63 13.01 -16.41
CA GLN A 178 -0.78 13.13 -16.75
C GLN A 178 -0.96 13.00 -18.27
N GLY A 179 -1.85 12.11 -18.71
CA GLY A 179 -2.06 11.81 -20.13
C GLY A 179 -1.16 10.74 -20.75
N ALA A 180 -0.28 10.08 -19.97
CA ALA A 180 0.44 8.89 -20.41
C ALA A 180 -0.54 7.83 -20.94
N SER A 181 -0.17 7.12 -22.02
CA SER A 181 -1.06 6.14 -22.65
C SER A 181 -1.28 4.88 -21.80
N LEU A 182 -2.32 4.08 -22.10
CA LEU A 182 -2.55 2.81 -21.39
C LEU A 182 -1.43 1.80 -21.66
N THR A 183 -0.95 1.77 -22.90
CA THR A 183 0.21 0.98 -23.30
C THR A 183 1.45 1.37 -22.50
N GLU A 184 1.69 2.67 -22.31
CA GLU A 184 2.80 3.16 -21.49
C GLU A 184 2.66 2.75 -20.01
N LEU A 185 1.45 2.87 -19.45
CA LEU A 185 1.14 2.41 -18.09
C LEU A 185 1.51 0.94 -17.88
N VAL A 186 1.01 0.06 -18.76
CA VAL A 186 1.24 -1.39 -18.68
C VAL A 186 2.70 -1.74 -18.96
N THR A 187 3.32 -1.13 -19.98
CA THR A 187 4.72 -1.40 -20.34
C THR A 187 5.67 -0.97 -19.23
N ARG A 188 5.45 0.22 -18.64
CA ARG A 188 6.25 0.69 -17.51
C ARG A 188 6.10 -0.22 -16.31
N HIS A 189 4.87 -0.65 -16.02
CA HIS A 189 4.57 -1.57 -14.93
C HIS A 189 5.29 -2.92 -15.09
N ALA A 190 5.18 -3.55 -16.26
CA ALA A 190 5.87 -4.80 -16.57
C ALA A 190 7.40 -4.66 -16.39
N GLY A 191 7.97 -3.53 -16.82
CA GLY A 191 9.38 -3.21 -16.61
C GLY A 191 9.76 -3.14 -15.12
N ARG A 192 8.93 -2.52 -14.29
CA ARG A 192 9.15 -2.46 -12.82
C ARG A 192 9.07 -3.84 -12.18
N CYS A 193 8.11 -4.65 -12.56
CA CYS A 193 7.99 -6.03 -12.06
C CYS A 193 9.21 -6.87 -12.45
N ALA A 194 9.65 -6.78 -13.71
CA ALA A 194 10.83 -7.49 -14.19
C ALA A 194 12.13 -7.04 -13.52
N MET A 195 12.24 -5.76 -13.12
CA MET A 195 13.37 -5.29 -12.31
C MET A 195 13.37 -5.91 -10.92
N ARG A 196 12.20 -6.00 -10.27
CA ARG A 196 12.07 -6.61 -8.94
C ARG A 196 12.39 -8.10 -8.97
N LEU A 197 11.82 -8.85 -9.91
CA LEU A 197 12.08 -10.28 -10.07
C LEU A 197 13.57 -10.59 -10.27
N ARG A 198 14.31 -9.70 -10.94
CA ARG A 198 15.77 -9.85 -11.11
C ARG A 198 16.58 -9.57 -9.84
N GLY A 199 16.04 -8.79 -8.91
CA GLY A 199 16.71 -8.39 -7.67
C GLY A 199 16.65 -9.44 -6.56
N SER A 200 15.79 -10.46 -6.68
CA SER A 200 15.49 -11.40 -5.61
C SER A 200 15.35 -12.83 -6.14
N ILE A 201 16.23 -13.73 -5.68
CA ILE A 201 16.20 -15.14 -6.08
C ILE A 201 14.98 -15.83 -5.45
N GLY A 202 14.22 -16.56 -6.26
CA GLY A 202 13.04 -17.32 -5.80
C GLY A 202 11.79 -16.48 -5.58
N LEU A 203 11.81 -15.19 -5.90
CA LEU A 203 10.65 -14.32 -5.83
C LEU A 203 9.72 -14.59 -7.03
N ALA A 204 8.43 -14.71 -6.77
CA ALA A 204 7.39 -14.85 -7.78
C ALA A 204 6.25 -13.86 -7.57
N LEU A 205 5.41 -13.74 -8.60
CA LEU A 205 4.18 -12.96 -8.56
C LEU A 205 3.07 -13.81 -7.94
N ARG A 206 2.29 -13.18 -7.06
CA ARG A 206 1.08 -13.76 -6.46
C ARG A 206 -0.12 -13.41 -7.33
N PRO A 207 -0.80 -14.41 -7.94
CA PRO A 207 -1.93 -14.13 -8.82
C PRO A 207 -3.11 -13.51 -8.08
N VAL A 208 -3.68 -12.45 -8.63
CA VAL A 208 -4.89 -11.75 -8.16
C VAL A 208 -6.09 -12.25 -8.95
N ARG A 209 -6.97 -13.05 -8.31
CA ARG A 209 -8.07 -13.72 -9.00
C ARG A 209 -9.40 -13.66 -8.26
N SER A 210 -9.37 -13.36 -6.97
CA SER A 210 -10.53 -13.36 -6.09
C SER A 210 -10.84 -11.96 -5.53
N LEU A 211 -12.01 -11.82 -4.92
CA LEU A 211 -12.36 -10.59 -4.18
C LEU A 211 -11.35 -10.30 -3.07
N ALA A 212 -10.85 -11.32 -2.36
CA ALA A 212 -9.86 -11.16 -1.29
C ALA A 212 -8.51 -10.66 -1.82
N ASP A 213 -8.10 -11.10 -3.01
CA ASP A 213 -6.87 -10.61 -3.64
C ASP A 213 -7.03 -9.15 -4.07
N CYS A 214 -8.18 -8.80 -4.66
CA CYS A 214 -8.52 -7.42 -5.02
C CYS A 214 -8.58 -6.50 -3.80
N ASP A 215 -9.09 -6.99 -2.67
CA ASP A 215 -9.15 -6.27 -1.40
C ASP A 215 -7.73 -5.98 -0.87
N THR A 216 -6.85 -6.98 -0.94
CA THR A 216 -5.42 -6.81 -0.61
C THR A 216 -4.75 -5.74 -1.48
N VAL A 217 -5.01 -5.75 -2.79
CA VAL A 217 -4.54 -4.72 -3.72
C VAL A 217 -5.10 -3.34 -3.35
N TRP A 218 -6.39 -3.27 -3.03
CA TRP A 218 -7.04 -2.01 -2.67
C TRP A 218 -6.47 -1.41 -1.39
N HIS A 219 -6.20 -2.22 -0.37
CA HIS A 219 -5.52 -1.77 0.85
C HIS A 219 -4.14 -1.16 0.57
N ALA A 220 -3.35 -1.79 -0.31
CA ALA A 220 -2.06 -1.26 -0.71
C ALA A 220 -2.16 0.10 -1.44
N ILE A 221 -3.23 0.33 -2.22
CA ILE A 221 -3.48 1.60 -2.91
C ILE A 221 -3.96 2.68 -1.93
N ALA A 222 -4.97 2.36 -1.12
CA ALA A 222 -5.68 3.30 -0.26
C ALA A 222 -4.87 3.71 0.98
N GLY A 223 -3.80 2.97 1.32
CA GLY A 223 -2.87 3.35 2.37
C GLY A 223 -3.41 3.16 3.78
N ASN A 224 -4.35 2.23 3.94
CA ASN A 224 -4.98 1.87 5.20
C ASN A 224 -4.43 0.56 5.72
#